data_AF-A0A9Q3CI28-F1
#
_entry.id   AF-A0A9Q3CI28-F1
#
_cell.length_a   1.000
_cell.length_b   1.000
_cell.length_c   1.000
_cell.angle_alpha   90.00
_cell.angle_beta   90.00
_cell.angle_gamma   90.00
#
_symmetry.space_group_name_H-M   'P 1'
#
loop_
_entity.id
_entity.type
_entity.pdbx_description
1 polymer ?
#
loop_
_entity_poly.entity_id
_entity_poly.type
_entity_poly.pdbx_seq_one_letter_code
_entity_poly.pdbx_strand_id
1 'polypeptide(L)'
;MQWISKLQRKFSRKNPVFPVSLVKPYFQTEEDKFPSRRRNPTPPEIVEVEHSPGPVSKIIRARKIRLGGKDQRQYLVRFKNQTADKDKWLAADAIPDGNLHLRRFRASRRTEQFHQL
;
A
#
# COMPACT_ATOMS: atom_id res chain seq x y z
N MET A 1 18.80 -9.39 -54.68
CA MET A 1 18.90 -8.87 -53.31
C MET A 1 18.28 -7.47 -53.21
N GLN A 2 16.95 -7.35 -53.12
CA GLN A 2 16.24 -6.07 -53.05
C GLN A 2 15.29 -6.03 -51.83
N TRP A 3 15.82 -6.01 -50.61
CA TRP A 3 14.96 -5.94 -49.42
C TRP A 3 15.38 -4.91 -48.37
N ILE A 4 16.56 -4.27 -48.50
CA ILE A 4 17.08 -3.33 -47.48
C ILE A 4 16.64 -1.86 -47.72
N SER A 5 16.22 -1.46 -48.93
CA SER A 5 15.96 -0.03 -49.21
C SER A 5 14.60 0.50 -48.72
N LYS A 6 13.61 -0.38 -48.45
CA LYS A 6 12.24 0.06 -48.08
C LYS A 6 12.08 0.52 -46.63
N LEU A 7 13.01 0.19 -45.72
CA LEU A 7 12.89 0.56 -44.30
C LEU A 7 13.35 2.00 -43.99
N GLN A 8 14.41 2.50 -44.65
CA GLN A 8 14.93 3.85 -44.37
C GLN A 8 13.96 4.97 -44.74
N ARG A 9 13.07 4.76 -45.72
CA ARG A 9 12.14 5.80 -46.19
C ARG A 9 11.01 6.11 -45.18
N LYS A 10 10.71 5.19 -44.26
CA LYS A 10 9.63 5.36 -43.26
C LYS A 10 10.07 6.11 -42.00
N PHE A 11 11.37 6.15 -41.69
CA PHE A 11 11.93 6.91 -40.56
C PHE A 11 12.39 8.32 -40.92
N SER A 12 12.44 8.68 -42.22
CA SER A 12 12.69 10.05 -42.69
C SER A 12 11.44 10.95 -42.60
N ARG A 13 10.52 10.68 -41.67
CA ARG A 13 9.48 11.62 -41.27
C ARG A 13 10.09 12.47 -40.16
N LYS A 14 10.77 13.55 -40.55
CA LYS A 14 11.19 14.58 -39.59
C LYS A 14 9.92 15.00 -38.84
N ASN A 15 9.86 14.75 -37.54
CA ASN A 15 8.77 15.28 -36.71
C ASN A 15 8.71 16.79 -36.97
N PRO A 16 7.51 17.38 -37.18
CA PRO A 16 7.41 18.82 -37.35
C PRO A 16 8.07 19.47 -36.12
N VAL A 17 9.21 20.13 -36.35
CA VAL A 17 9.87 20.90 -35.32
C VAL A 17 8.97 22.10 -35.08
N PHE A 18 8.37 22.17 -33.89
CA PHE A 18 7.56 23.32 -33.53
C PHE A 18 8.44 24.56 -33.61
N PRO A 19 8.13 25.53 -34.51
CA PRO A 19 8.92 26.73 -34.61
C PRO A 19 8.83 27.49 -33.29
N VAL A 20 9.97 28.03 -32.85
CA VAL A 20 10.09 28.76 -31.57
C VAL A 20 9.15 29.97 -31.52
N SER A 21 8.74 30.50 -32.69
CA SER A 21 7.74 31.57 -32.80
C SER A 21 6.34 31.18 -32.34
N LEU A 22 6.01 29.88 -32.26
CA LEU A 22 4.74 29.40 -31.73
C LEU A 22 4.80 29.10 -30.22
N VAL A 23 5.99 29.22 -29.61
CA VAL A 23 6.13 29.10 -28.16
C VAL A 23 5.56 30.36 -27.53
N LYS A 24 4.59 30.17 -26.63
CA LYS A 24 4.04 31.28 -25.86
C LYS A 24 5.15 31.87 -24.98
N PRO A 25 5.43 33.18 -25.06
CA PRO A 25 6.37 33.81 -24.16
C PRO A 25 5.89 33.68 -22.72
N TYR A 26 6.83 33.38 -21.82
CA TYR A 26 6.55 33.31 -20.39
C TYR A 26 6.51 34.72 -19.82
N PHE A 27 5.35 35.12 -19.28
CA PHE A 27 5.19 36.36 -18.55
C PHE A 27 5.00 36.06 -17.06
N GLN A 28 5.55 36.92 -16.20
CA GLN A 28 5.23 36.87 -14.78
C GLN A 28 3.72 37.09 -14.59
N THR A 29 3.13 36.38 -13.64
CA THR A 29 1.69 36.50 -13.39
C THR A 29 1.41 37.80 -12.65
N GLU A 30 0.64 38.69 -13.26
CA GLU A 30 0.11 39.89 -12.58
C GLU A 30 -0.92 39.48 -11.53
N GLU A 31 -0.51 39.53 -10.26
CA GLU A 31 -1.32 39.05 -9.13
C GLU A 31 -2.54 39.93 -8.83
N ASP A 32 -2.51 41.20 -9.23
CA ASP A 32 -3.60 42.16 -9.00
C ASP A 32 -4.73 42.00 -10.02
N LYS A 33 -4.39 41.54 -11.23
CA LYS A 33 -5.35 41.30 -12.31
C LYS A 33 -6.09 39.98 -12.17
N PHE A 34 -5.49 39.01 -11.48
CA PHE A 34 -6.03 37.66 -11.30
C PHE A 34 -5.92 37.17 -9.84
N PRO A 35 -6.67 37.79 -8.90
CA PRO A 35 -6.59 37.47 -7.47
C PRO A 35 -7.00 36.01 -7.16
N SER A 36 -7.79 35.38 -8.04
CA SER A 36 -8.18 33.96 -7.93
C SER A 36 -7.04 32.97 -8.19
N ARG A 37 -5.93 33.38 -8.80
CA ARG A 37 -4.74 32.52 -9.01
C ARG A 37 -3.88 32.36 -7.75
N ARG A 38 -4.14 33.15 -6.70
CA ARG A 38 -3.36 33.18 -5.44
C ARG A 38 -3.51 31.92 -4.57
N ARG A 39 -4.25 30.90 -5.01
CA ARG A 39 -4.48 29.69 -4.23
C ARG A 39 -4.08 28.47 -5.05
N ASN A 40 -2.88 27.95 -4.78
CA ASN A 40 -2.73 26.51 -4.82
C ASN A 40 -3.72 25.98 -3.78
N PRO A 41 -4.78 25.23 -4.16
CA PRO A 41 -5.61 24.61 -3.15
C PRO A 41 -4.70 23.72 -2.32
N THR A 42 -4.70 23.91 -1.01
CA THR A 42 -4.04 22.97 -0.10
C THR A 42 -4.59 21.59 -0.44
N PRO A 43 -3.74 20.60 -0.77
CA PRO A 43 -4.21 19.24 -0.99
C PRO A 43 -5.03 18.82 0.23
N PRO A 44 -6.17 18.12 0.04
CA PRO A 44 -6.92 17.60 1.17
C PRO A 44 -6.01 16.71 2.02
N GLU A 45 -6.12 16.83 3.34
CA GLU A 45 -5.41 15.97 4.27
C GLU A 45 -5.85 14.52 4.05
N ILE A 46 -4.90 13.63 3.80
CA ILE A 46 -5.17 12.20 3.68
C ILE A 46 -5.39 11.69 5.11
N VAL A 47 -6.64 11.68 5.56
CA VAL A 47 -7.00 11.03 6.81
C VAL A 47 -6.91 9.52 6.56
N GLU A 48 -5.88 8.87 7.11
CA GLU A 48 -5.91 7.43 7.28
C GLU A 48 -7.07 7.12 8.22
N VAL A 49 -8.22 6.76 7.65
CA VAL A 49 -9.34 6.24 8.43
C VAL A 49 -8.79 5.00 9.12
N GLU A 50 -8.51 5.12 10.42
CA GLU A 50 -8.28 3.97 11.29
C GLU A 50 -9.54 3.12 11.20
N HIS A 51 -9.55 2.21 10.24
CA HIS A 51 -10.53 1.16 10.19
C HIS A 51 -10.25 0.34 11.44
N SER A 52 -11.09 0.55 12.47
CA SER A 52 -11.12 -0.30 13.64
C SER A 52 -11.01 -1.74 13.13
N PRO A 53 -9.95 -2.48 13.53
CA PRO A 53 -9.72 -3.79 12.96
C PRO A 53 -11.01 -4.60 13.14
N GLY A 54 -11.59 -5.05 12.03
CA GLY A 54 -12.85 -5.76 12.06
C GLY A 54 -12.77 -7.00 12.95
N PRO A 55 -13.89 -7.70 13.21
CA PRO A 55 -13.90 -8.85 14.09
C PRO A 55 -12.85 -9.89 13.67
N VAL A 56 -12.14 -10.46 14.65
CA VAL A 56 -11.10 -11.45 14.41
C VAL A 56 -11.71 -12.72 13.83
N SER A 57 -11.08 -13.26 12.79
CA SER A 57 -11.46 -14.55 12.21
C SER A 57 -10.70 -15.67 12.91
N LYS A 58 -9.37 -15.66 12.84
CA LYS A 58 -8.49 -16.69 13.43
C LYS A 58 -7.07 -16.21 13.65
N ILE A 59 -6.36 -16.93 14.52
CA ILE A 59 -4.91 -16.77 14.72
C ILE A 59 -4.19 -17.83 13.88
N ILE A 60 -3.20 -17.42 13.10
CA ILE A 60 -2.47 -18.30 12.17
C ILE A 60 -1.15 -18.77 12.78
N ARG A 61 -0.38 -17.84 13.35
CA ARG A 61 0.97 -18.10 13.86
C ARG A 61 1.20 -17.38 15.17
N ALA A 62 2.23 -17.82 15.88
CA ALA A 62 2.74 -17.16 17.06
C ALA A 62 4.26 -16.99 16.92
N ARG A 63 4.79 -15.88 17.43
CA ARG A 63 6.23 -15.62 17.53
C ARG A 63 6.57 -15.03 18.90
N LYS A 64 7.82 -15.22 19.33
CA LYS A 64 8.37 -14.52 20.50
C LYS A 64 9.26 -13.39 19.99
N ILE A 65 9.10 -12.20 20.56
CA ILE A 65 9.93 -11.04 20.28
C ILE A 65 10.42 -10.45 21.61
N ARG A 66 11.57 -9.80 21.59
CA ARG A 66 12.07 -9.04 22.74
C ARG A 66 11.94 -7.55 22.44
N LEU A 67 11.07 -6.86 23.17
CA LEU A 67 10.79 -5.44 22.98
C LEU A 67 11.04 -4.72 24.30
N GLY A 68 11.93 -3.72 24.30
CA GLY A 68 12.31 -3.01 25.53
C GLY A 68 12.89 -3.93 26.62
N GLY A 69 13.65 -4.95 26.23
CA GLY A 69 14.27 -5.90 27.16
C GLY A 69 13.34 -6.99 27.72
N LYS A 70 12.03 -6.90 27.48
CA LYS A 70 11.02 -7.89 27.90
C LYS A 70 10.67 -8.84 26.75
N ASP A 71 10.56 -10.11 27.06
CA ASP A 71 10.08 -11.11 26.10
C ASP A 71 8.55 -11.07 26.03
N GLN A 72 8.03 -10.83 24.82
CA GLN A 72 6.61 -10.78 24.54
C GLN A 72 6.25 -11.77 23.43
N ARG A 73 5.11 -12.44 23.60
CA ARG A 73 4.52 -13.28 22.54
C ARG A 73 3.57 -12.44 21.70
N GLN A 74 3.75 -12.52 20.38
CA GLN A 74 2.83 -11.96 19.40
C GLN A 74 2.16 -13.06 18.59
N TYR A 75 0.96 -12.77 18.13
CA TYR A 75 0.12 -13.66 17.35
C TYR A 75 -0.24 -13.00 16.03
N LEU A 76 -0.13 -13.75 14.93
CA LEU A 76 -0.53 -13.29 13.61
C LEU A 76 -2.03 -13.49 13.47
N VAL A 77 -2.76 -12.38 13.46
CA VAL A 77 -4.22 -12.33 13.48
C VAL A 77 -4.74 -12.05 12.08
N ARG A 78 -5.70 -12.87 11.64
CA ARG A 78 -6.49 -12.64 10.44
C ARG A 78 -7.86 -12.10 10.80
N PHE A 79 -8.23 -10.99 10.19
CA PHE A 79 -9.53 -10.35 10.39
C PHE A 79 -10.58 -10.89 9.41
N LYS A 80 -11.85 -10.86 9.81
CA LYS A 80 -12.95 -11.25 8.92
C LYS A 80 -13.02 -10.30 7.73
N ASN A 81 -13.32 -10.85 6.55
CA ASN A 81 -13.49 -10.12 5.30
C ASN A 81 -12.27 -9.27 4.88
N GLN A 82 -11.08 -9.60 5.40
CA GLN A 82 -9.83 -8.96 5.00
C GLN A 82 -8.90 -9.98 4.33
N THR A 83 -8.12 -9.50 3.36
CA THR A 83 -7.11 -10.29 2.66
C THR A 83 -5.91 -10.54 3.56
N ALA A 84 -5.09 -11.53 3.19
CA ALA A 84 -3.89 -11.92 3.93
C ALA A 84 -2.90 -10.76 4.12
N ASP A 85 -2.90 -9.78 3.21
CA ASP A 85 -2.02 -8.60 3.26
C ASP A 85 -2.32 -7.69 4.46
N LYS A 86 -3.53 -7.80 5.03
CA LYS A 86 -3.95 -7.04 6.21
C LYS A 86 -3.79 -7.80 7.52
N ASP A 87 -3.19 -8.99 7.50
CA ASP A 87 -2.91 -9.73 8.73
C ASP A 87 -1.88 -8.98 9.58
N LYS A 88 -2.14 -8.88 10.89
CA LYS A 88 -1.28 -8.10 11.81
C LYS A 88 -0.75 -8.95 12.96
N TRP A 89 0.48 -8.65 13.38
CA TRP A 89 1.06 -9.22 14.60
C TRP A 89 0.61 -8.43 15.81
N LEU A 90 -0.21 -9.04 16.66
CA LEU A 90 -0.77 -8.43 17.86
C LEU A 90 -0.31 -9.14 19.13
N ALA A 91 -0.14 -8.39 20.21
CA ALA A 91 0.02 -8.94 21.56
C ALA A 91 -1.29 -9.62 22.00
N ALA A 92 -1.23 -10.56 22.95
CA ALA A 92 -2.42 -11.26 23.45
C ALA A 92 -3.54 -10.31 23.90
N ASP A 93 -3.16 -9.21 24.57
CA ASP A 93 -4.09 -8.25 25.16
C ASP A 93 -4.74 -7.32 24.11
N ALA A 94 -4.10 -7.17 22.95
CA ALA A 94 -4.57 -6.30 21.87
C ALA A 94 -5.53 -7.02 20.90
N ILE A 95 -5.88 -8.28 21.17
CA ILE A 95 -6.74 -9.09 20.30
C ILE A 95 -8.18 -9.02 20.83
N PRO A 96 -9.15 -8.51 20.05
CA PRO A 96 -10.57 -8.60 20.39
C PRO A 96 -10.97 -10.06 20.60
N ASP A 97 -11.67 -10.35 21.71
CA ASP A 97 -12.05 -11.71 22.12
C ASP A 97 -10.87 -12.71 22.16
N GLY A 98 -9.67 -12.22 22.51
CA GLY A 98 -8.42 -12.97 22.44
C GLY A 98 -8.46 -14.34 23.10
N ASN A 99 -9.13 -14.48 24.24
CA ASN A 99 -9.23 -15.76 24.97
C ASN A 99 -9.84 -16.90 24.13
N LEU A 100 -10.91 -16.61 23.38
CA LEU A 100 -11.58 -17.59 22.53
C LEU A 100 -10.65 -18.03 21.39
N HIS A 101 -10.05 -17.05 20.71
CA HIS A 101 -9.19 -17.31 19.56
C HIS A 101 -7.88 -17.99 19.95
N LEU A 102 -7.28 -17.61 21.09
CA LEU A 102 -6.07 -18.25 21.62
C LEU A 102 -6.33 -19.68 22.07
N ARG A 103 -7.48 -19.97 22.69
CA ARG A 103 -7.86 -21.35 23.06
C ARG A 103 -7.98 -22.23 21.82
N ARG A 104 -8.68 -21.75 20.77
CA ARG A 104 -8.81 -22.48 19.49
C ARG A 104 -7.45 -22.72 18.83
N PHE A 105 -6.59 -21.71 18.80
CA PHE A 105 -5.23 -21.84 18.25
C PHE A 105 -4.37 -22.85 19.01
N ARG A 106 -4.41 -22.85 20.34
CA ARG A 106 -3.69 -23.84 21.16
C ARG A 106 -4.24 -25.26 20.98
N ALA A 107 -5.54 -25.41 20.73
CA ALA A 107 -6.13 -26.70 20.41
C ALA A 107 -5.66 -27.21 19.04
N SER A 108 -5.72 -26.37 18.00
CA SER A 108 -5.32 -26.77 16.65
C SER A 108 -3.84 -27.15 16.56
N ARG A 109 -2.97 -26.41 17.27
CA ARG A 109 -1.52 -26.72 17.31
C ARG A 109 -1.19 -28.07 17.94
N ARG A 110 -1.95 -28.51 18.94
CA ARG A 110 -1.76 -29.84 19.55
C ARG A 110 -2.12 -30.95 18.57
N THR A 111 -3.20 -30.77 17.81
CA THR A 111 -3.63 -31.75 16.80
C THR A 111 -2.67 -31.82 15.61
N GLU A 112 -2.15 -30.68 15.14
CA GLU A 112 -1.16 -30.65 14.05
C GLU A 112 0.14 -31.39 14.42
N GLN A 113 0.60 -31.25 15.67
CA GLN A 113 1.80 -31.94 16.15
C GLN A 113 1.61 -33.46 16.22
N PHE A 114 0.40 -33.92 16.56
CA PHE A 114 0.11 -35.35 16.66
C PHE A 114 0.07 -36.04 15.29
N HIS A 115 -0.36 -35.35 14.22
CA HIS A 115 -0.40 -35.91 12.86
C HIS A 115 0.96 -35.96 12.14
N GLN A 116 2.01 -35.43 12.73
CA GLN A 116 3.37 -35.43 12.15
C GLN A 116 4.27 -36.52 12.74
N LEU A 117 3.73 -37.38 13.60
CA LEU A 117 4.37 -38.56 14.18
C LEU A 117 3.76 -39.82 13.56
#